data_AF-A0A7Z2VDZ1-F1
#
_entry.id   AF-A0A7Z2VDZ1-F1
#
_cell.length_a   1.000
_cell.length_b   1.000
_cell.length_c   1.000
_cell.angle_alpha   90.00
_cell.angle_beta   90.00
_cell.angle_gamma   90.00
#
_symmetry.space_group_name_H-M   'P 1'
#
loop_
_entity.id
_entity.type
_entity.pdbx_description
1 polymer ?
#
loop_
_entity_poly.entity_id
_entity_poly.type
_entity_poly.pdbx_seq_one_letter_code
_entity_poly.pdbx_strand_id
1 'polypeptide(L)'
;MIDHSARNIGVELLRKLDENRLYSSEFEGNWPKKTEDNAVRSIGYWIWTLFDDENECIIEIKENSEEKSILKNSIEFLNSDRIFHPRVLVKYEKMKKIIFEGTEWLGCELPWHKKWPFPE
;
A
#
# COMPACT_ATOMS: atom_id res chain seq x y z
N MET A 1 3.36 -16.92 -2.38
CA MET A 1 3.34 -17.67 -1.10
C MET A 1 2.83 -16.72 -0.04
N ILE A 2 2.00 -17.18 0.89
CA ILE A 2 1.50 -16.33 1.99
C ILE A 2 2.57 -16.26 3.07
N ASP A 3 2.97 -15.05 3.46
CA ASP A 3 3.94 -14.81 4.53
C ASP A 3 3.22 -14.18 5.73
N HIS A 4 2.76 -15.02 6.66
CA HIS A 4 1.98 -14.56 7.82
C HIS A 4 2.76 -13.58 8.71
N SER A 5 4.09 -13.72 8.81
CA SER A 5 4.90 -12.77 9.60
C SER A 5 4.89 -11.40 8.95
N ALA A 6 5.08 -11.33 7.63
CA ALA A 6 5.02 -10.07 6.89
C ALA A 6 3.61 -9.47 6.91
N ARG A 7 2.55 -10.30 6.78
CA ARG A 7 1.16 -9.83 6.88
C ARG A 7 0.85 -9.22 8.24
N ASN A 8 1.27 -9.86 9.34
CA ASN A 8 1.05 -9.35 10.68
C ASN A 8 1.72 -7.99 10.91
N ILE A 9 2.98 -7.83 10.49
CA ILE A 9 3.68 -6.54 10.53
C ILE A 9 2.90 -5.51 9.69
N GLY A 10 2.45 -5.90 8.50
CA GLY A 10 1.65 -5.04 7.65
C GLY A 10 0.36 -4.57 8.32
N VAL A 11 -0.41 -5.47 8.93
CA VAL A 11 -1.64 -5.16 9.66
C VAL A 11 -1.39 -4.16 10.81
N GLU A 12 -0.33 -4.36 11.59
CA GLU A 12 0.01 -3.44 12.69
C GLU A 12 0.28 -2.02 12.18
N LEU A 13 1.07 -1.89 11.11
CA LEU A 13 1.38 -0.60 10.51
C LEU A 13 0.12 0.04 9.89
N LEU A 14 -0.72 -0.72 9.19
CA LEU A 14 -1.98 -0.21 8.62
C LEU A 14 -2.95 0.29 9.70
N ARG A 15 -3.00 -0.36 10.87
CA ARG A 15 -3.81 0.13 12.00
C ARG A 15 -3.29 1.45 12.56
N LYS A 16 -1.96 1.59 12.70
CA LYS A 16 -1.36 2.88 13.11
C LYS A 16 -1.66 3.97 12.09
N LEU A 17 -1.64 3.65 10.80
CA LEU A 17 -2.04 4.56 9.73
C LEU A 17 -3.52 4.96 9.87
N ASP A 18 -4.41 4.00 10.13
CA ASP A 18 -5.85 4.25 10.32
C ASP A 18 -6.16 5.15 11.53
N GLU A 19 -5.31 5.09 12.56
CA GLU A 19 -5.34 5.95 13.74
C GLU A 19 -4.65 7.31 13.54
N ASN A 20 -4.10 7.58 12.34
CA ASN A 20 -3.29 8.76 12.01
C ASN A 20 -2.04 8.93 12.93
N ARG A 21 -1.39 7.81 13.27
CA ARG A 21 -0.25 7.74 14.20
C ARG A 21 1.02 7.16 13.58
N LEU A 22 1.05 6.97 12.26
CA LEU A 22 2.19 6.38 11.57
C LEU A 22 2.98 7.45 10.82
N TYR A 23 4.28 7.54 11.09
CA TYR A 23 5.20 8.40 10.35
C TYR A 23 5.81 7.67 9.15
N SER A 24 6.21 8.42 8.11
CA SER A 24 6.82 7.84 6.91
C SER A 24 8.10 7.04 7.23
N SER A 25 8.95 7.58 8.12
CA SER A 25 10.19 6.91 8.58
C SER A 25 9.93 5.62 9.35
N GLU A 26 8.88 5.58 10.18
CA GLU A 26 8.46 4.38 10.89
C GLU A 26 7.96 3.32 9.90
N PHE A 27 7.14 3.72 8.94
CA PHE A 27 6.68 2.82 7.88
C PHE A 27 7.87 2.28 7.06
N GLU A 28 8.78 3.16 6.65
CA GLU A 28 9.93 2.81 5.83
C GLU A 28 10.86 1.79 6.51
N GLY A 29 11.09 1.96 7.82
CA GLY A 29 11.98 1.10 8.60
C GLY A 29 11.37 -0.25 8.95
N ASN A 30 10.04 -0.34 9.07
CA ASN A 30 9.37 -1.54 9.57
C ASN A 30 8.61 -2.33 8.52
N TRP A 31 8.23 -1.75 7.37
CA TRP A 31 7.50 -2.50 6.35
C TRP A 31 8.34 -3.67 5.82
N PRO A 32 7.78 -4.88 5.68
CA PRO A 32 8.53 -6.08 5.30
C PRO A 32 8.85 -6.11 3.79
N LYS A 33 9.74 -5.23 3.33
CA LYS A 33 10.11 -5.03 1.91
C LYS A 33 10.66 -6.27 1.20
N LYS A 34 11.18 -7.26 1.94
CA LYS A 34 11.83 -8.47 1.41
C LYS A 34 10.91 -9.69 1.31
N THR A 35 9.64 -9.56 1.68
CA THR A 35 8.69 -10.68 1.61
C THR A 35 8.38 -11.08 0.16
N GLU A 36 8.13 -12.36 -0.06
CA GLU A 36 7.63 -12.90 -1.34
C GLU A 36 6.10 -12.84 -1.45
N ASP A 37 5.42 -12.33 -0.41
CA ASP A 37 3.98 -12.14 -0.43
C ASP A 37 3.60 -10.92 -1.27
N ASN A 38 3.02 -11.17 -2.45
CA ASN A 38 2.59 -10.13 -3.37
C ASN A 38 1.55 -9.18 -2.76
N ALA A 39 0.69 -9.65 -1.85
CA ALA A 39 -0.29 -8.79 -1.19
C ALA A 39 0.42 -7.69 -0.40
N VAL A 40 1.39 -8.11 0.43
CA VAL A 40 2.15 -7.21 1.28
C VAL A 40 3.00 -6.25 0.45
N ARG A 41 3.58 -6.70 -0.66
CA ARG A 41 4.30 -5.80 -1.57
C ARG A 41 3.38 -4.77 -2.20
N SER A 42 2.27 -5.19 -2.81
CA SER A 42 1.33 -4.28 -3.49
C SER A 42 0.68 -3.28 -2.54
N ILE A 43 0.25 -3.72 -1.35
CA ILE A 43 -0.28 -2.84 -0.30
C ILE A 43 0.79 -1.86 0.15
N GLY A 44 2.02 -2.32 0.39
CA GLY A 44 3.10 -1.43 0.79
C GLY A 44 3.33 -0.28 -0.20
N TYR A 45 3.27 -0.56 -1.50
CA TYR A 45 3.41 0.48 -2.53
C TYR A 45 2.26 1.48 -2.53
N TRP A 46 1.02 1.04 -2.33
CA TRP A 46 -0.11 1.95 -2.22
C TRP A 46 0.00 2.84 -0.96
N ILE A 47 0.40 2.26 0.18
CA ILE A 47 0.57 3.05 1.41
C ILE A 47 1.63 4.14 1.25
N TRP A 48 2.71 3.86 0.52
CA TRP A 48 3.72 4.86 0.20
C TRP A 48 3.14 6.11 -0.48
N THR A 49 2.08 5.97 -1.30
CA THR A 49 1.46 7.13 -1.97
C THR A 49 0.59 7.97 -1.04
N LEU A 50 0.39 7.54 0.20
CA LEU A 50 -0.39 8.28 1.21
C LEU A 50 0.48 9.18 2.08
N PHE A 51 1.81 9.10 1.97
CA PHE A 51 2.71 9.99 2.68
C PHE A 51 2.99 11.24 1.85
N ASP A 52 3.06 12.37 2.53
CA ASP A 52 3.51 13.63 1.97
C ASP A 52 5.05 13.66 1.98
N ASP A 53 5.64 13.73 0.78
CA ASP A 53 7.09 13.77 0.55
C ASP A 53 7.76 14.99 1.21
N GLU A 54 7.03 16.09 1.47
CA GLU A 54 7.58 17.32 2.07
C GLU A 54 7.46 17.34 3.60
N ASN A 55 6.41 16.73 4.16
CA ASN A 55 6.03 16.90 5.56
C ASN A 55 6.22 15.64 6.43
N GLU A 56 6.72 14.53 5.88
CA GLU A 56 6.92 13.23 6.56
C GLU A 56 5.66 12.67 7.27
N CYS A 57 4.48 13.20 6.93
CA CYS A 57 3.19 12.88 7.55
C CYS A 57 2.26 12.21 6.55
N ILE A 58 1.24 11.52 7.06
CA ILE A 58 0.18 10.94 6.23
C ILE A 58 -0.72 12.08 5.71
N ILE A 59 -1.07 12.04 4.43
CA ILE A 59 -2.11 12.89 3.84
C ILE A 59 -3.44 12.52 4.50
N GLU A 60 -4.21 13.52 4.95
CA GLU A 60 -5.48 13.29 5.66
C GLU A 60 -6.40 12.31 4.92
N ILE A 61 -6.66 11.14 5.52
CA ILE A 61 -7.58 10.11 5.00
C ILE A 61 -8.98 10.40 5.55
N LYS A 62 -9.88 10.91 4.70
CA LYS A 62 -11.27 11.21 5.10
C LYS A 62 -12.06 9.91 5.31
N GLU A 63 -12.88 9.84 6.35
CA GLU A 63 -13.65 8.62 6.69
C GLU A 63 -14.53 8.06 5.55
N ASN A 64 -15.06 8.92 4.68
CA ASN A 64 -15.92 8.53 3.57
C ASN A 64 -15.17 8.42 2.22
N SER A 65 -13.84 8.41 2.24
CA SER A 65 -13.03 8.38 1.03
C SER A 65 -12.81 6.96 0.48
N GLU A 66 -12.32 6.89 -0.75
CA GLU A 66 -11.90 5.64 -1.38
C GLU A 66 -10.69 5.05 -0.64
N GLU A 67 -9.74 5.88 -0.24
CA GLU A 67 -8.55 5.50 0.53
C GLU A 67 -8.92 4.84 1.86
N LYS A 68 -9.89 5.37 2.61
CA LYS A 68 -10.37 4.75 3.85
C LYS A 68 -10.96 3.36 3.60
N SER A 69 -11.70 3.20 2.51
CA SER A 69 -12.30 1.91 2.13
C SER A 69 -11.21 0.89 1.77
N ILE A 70 -10.24 1.31 0.95
CA ILE A 70 -9.09 0.50 0.53
C ILE A 70 -8.24 0.12 1.74
N LEU A 71 -8.03 1.03 2.70
CA LEU A 71 -7.29 0.76 3.93
C LEU A 71 -7.94 -0.35 4.75
N LYS A 72 -9.25 -0.25 5.00
CA LYS A 72 -10.03 -1.26 5.72
C LYS A 72 -9.97 -2.62 5.01
N ASN A 73 -10.16 -2.63 3.69
CA ASN A 73 -10.06 -3.84 2.88
C ASN A 73 -8.65 -4.44 2.91
N SER A 74 -7.62 -3.62 2.90
CA SER A 74 -6.22 -4.07 2.97
C SER A 74 -5.92 -4.75 4.30
N ILE A 75 -6.41 -4.17 5.41
CA ILE A 75 -6.34 -4.78 6.74
C ILE A 75 -7.08 -6.12 6.77
N GLU A 76 -8.30 -6.17 6.24
CA GLU A 76 -9.08 -7.40 6.18
C GLU A 76 -8.39 -8.48 5.34
N PHE A 77 -7.87 -8.10 4.17
CA PHE A 77 -7.18 -9.01 3.26
C PHE A 77 -5.92 -9.61 3.89
N LEU A 78 -5.08 -8.78 4.53
CA LEU A 78 -3.86 -9.25 5.19
C LEU A 78 -4.16 -10.16 6.40
N ASN A 79 -5.31 -10.00 7.06
CA ASN A 79 -5.77 -10.91 8.12
C ASN A 79 -6.39 -12.21 7.58
N SER A 80 -6.57 -12.33 6.26
CA SER A 80 -7.15 -13.52 5.63
C SER A 80 -6.09 -14.45 5.05
N ASP A 81 -6.49 -15.69 4.73
CA ASP A 81 -5.67 -16.65 3.97
C ASP A 81 -5.85 -16.51 2.45
N ARG A 82 -6.36 -15.37 1.98
CA ARG A 82 -6.57 -15.15 0.54
C ARG A 82 -5.23 -14.93 -0.17
N ILE A 83 -5.10 -15.57 -1.33
CA ILE A 83 -3.98 -15.37 -2.24
C ILE A 83 -4.27 -14.12 -3.05
N PHE A 84 -3.33 -13.18 -3.04
CA PHE A 84 -3.38 -12.02 -3.91
C PHE A 84 -2.90 -12.43 -5.29
N HIS A 85 -3.78 -12.29 -6.27
CA HIS A 85 -3.47 -12.52 -7.67
C HIS A 85 -3.20 -11.17 -8.30
N PRO A 86 -1.93 -10.75 -8.44
CA PRO A 86 -1.63 -9.57 -9.23
C PRO A 86 -2.20 -9.83 -10.63
N ARG A 87 -3.10 -8.96 -11.10
CA ARG A 87 -3.65 -9.11 -12.45
C ARG A 87 -2.45 -8.98 -13.39
N VAL A 88 -2.36 -9.86 -14.38
CA VAL A 88 -1.26 -9.86 -15.35
C VAL A 88 -1.09 -8.45 -15.90
N LEU A 89 0.04 -7.83 -15.56
CA LEU A 89 0.42 -6.46 -15.92
C LEU A 89 0.21 -6.26 -17.43
N VAL A 90 -0.75 -5.43 -17.82
CA VAL A 90 -0.65 -4.78 -19.13
C VAL A 90 0.55 -3.85 -19.03
N LYS A 91 1.64 -4.21 -19.71
CA LYS A 91 2.90 -3.45 -19.77
C LYS A 91 2.63 -1.98 -20.09
N TYR A 92 2.62 -1.13 -19.06
CA TYR A 92 2.90 0.28 -19.20
C TYR A 92 4.30 0.53 -18.65
N GLU A 93 5.28 0.61 -19.55
CA GLU A 93 6.62 1.10 -19.24
C GLU A 93 6.52 2.61 -18.93
N LYS A 94 6.78 3.07 -17.69
CA LYS A 94 7.12 4.50 -17.49
C LYS A 94 8.62 4.65 -17.57
N MET A 95 9.03 5.43 -18.56
CA MET A 95 10.36 6.00 -18.64
C MET A 95 10.54 7.03 -17.52
N LYS A 96 11.62 6.85 -16.77
CA LYS A 96 12.21 7.83 -15.86
C LYS A 96 12.64 9.07 -16.64
N LYS A 97 11.92 10.18 -16.53
CA LYS A 97 12.50 11.51 -16.78
C LYS A 97 12.45 12.28 -15.48
N ILE A 98 13.63 12.43 -14.87
CA ILE A 98 13.90 13.35 -13.78
C ILE A 98 13.75 14.75 -14.38
N ILE A 99 12.57 15.35 -14.27
CA ILE A 99 12.38 16.79 -14.47
C ILE A 99 11.41 17.24 -13.38
N PHE A 100 11.97 17.92 -12.38
CA PHE A 100 11.35 18.86 -11.45
C PHE A 100 9.92 18.56 -10.94
N GLU A 101 9.82 18.31 -9.63
CA GLU A 101 8.64 18.58 -8.78
C GLU A 101 7.48 17.57 -8.76
N GLY A 102 7.76 16.27 -8.85
CA GLY A 102 6.77 15.26 -8.44
C GLY A 102 7.22 13.82 -8.62
N THR A 103 6.89 12.96 -7.65
CA THR A 103 7.12 11.51 -7.70
C THR A 103 5.93 10.81 -8.36
N GLU A 104 6.08 10.28 -9.57
CA GLU A 104 5.10 9.38 -10.18
C GLU A 104 5.61 7.94 -10.24
N TRP A 105 4.92 7.03 -9.56
CA TRP A 105 5.24 5.60 -9.53
C TRP A 105 4.60 4.84 -10.70
N LEU A 106 5.29 3.85 -11.28
CA LEU A 106 4.70 2.83 -12.15
C LEU A 106 5.30 1.45 -11.88
N GLY A 107 4.46 0.42 -11.97
CA GLY A 107 4.73 -0.94 -11.53
C GLY A 107 4.04 -1.32 -10.22
N CYS A 108 3.31 -0.38 -9.63
CA CYS A 108 2.46 -0.62 -8.47
C CYS A 108 1.05 -0.92 -8.99
N GLU A 109 0.42 -1.99 -8.51
CA GLU A 109 -1.03 -2.13 -8.61
C GLU A 109 -1.65 -1.14 -7.63
N LEU A 110 -1.64 0.15 -8.02
CA LEU A 110 -2.43 1.13 -7.29
C LEU A 110 -3.89 0.69 -7.35
N PRO A 111 -4.65 0.83 -6.25
CA PRO A 111 -6.07 0.55 -6.23
C PRO A 111 -6.76 1.35 -7.34
N TRP A 112 -7.38 0.63 -8.26
CA TRP A 112 -8.16 1.20 -9.37
C TRP A 112 -9.67 1.05 -9.11
N HIS A 113 -10.04 0.54 -7.94
CA HIS A 113 -11.41 0.34 -7.47
C HIS A 113 -11.48 0.29 -5.93
N LYS A 114 -12.62 0.74 -5.38
CA LYS A 114 -12.91 0.78 -3.94
C LYS A 114 -12.85 -0.56 -3.19
N LYS A 115 -12.93 -1.69 -3.89
CA LYS A 115 -12.92 -3.04 -3.29
C LYS A 115 -11.53 -3.68 -3.23
N TRP A 116 -10.50 -3.00 -3.74
CA TRP A 116 -9.13 -3.49 -3.68
C TRP A 116 -8.70 -3.73 -2.21
N PRO A 117 -7.88 -4.74 -1.89
CA PRO A 117 -7.19 -5.70 -2.77
C PRO A 117 -7.97 -6.99 -3.05
N PHE A 118 -9.28 -7.04 -2.79
CA PHE A 118 -10.06 -8.24 -3.08
C PHE A 118 -10.18 -8.46 -4.60
N PRO A 119 -9.94 -9.69 -5.09
CA PRO A 119 -10.19 -10.01 -6.49
C PRO A 119 -11.69 -9.89 -6.80
N GLU A 120 -12.01 -9.34 -7.98
CA GLU A 120 -13.34 -9.44 -8.59
C GLU A 120 -13.56 -10.81 -9.22
#